data_AF-A0A923N0R6-F1
#
_entry.id   AF-A0A923N0R6-F1
#
_cell.length_a   1.000
_cell.length_b   1.000
_cell.length_c   1.000
_cell.angle_alpha   90.00
_cell.angle_beta   90.00
_cell.angle_gamma   90.00
#
_symmetry.space_group_name_H-M   'P 1'
#
loop_
_entity.id
_entity.type
_entity.pdbx_description
1 polymer ?
#
loop_
_entity_poly.entity_id
_entity_poly.type
_entity_poly.pdbx_seq_one_letter_code
_entity_poly.pdbx_strand_id
1 'polypeptide(L)'
;MNEFKEFKRTQISEMRKVSDKDINIFKNHGFIHISEYPFGNNISISDADKNNGSPKIGDMIARNPKDYSDQWLIAEQYFKDNFERSNQAE
;
A
#
# COMPACT_ATOMS: atom_id res chain seq x y z
N MET A 1 -24.59 6.45 19.39
CA MET A 1 -24.74 7.54 18.40
C MET A 1 -23.48 7.54 17.57
N ASN A 2 -23.62 7.40 16.25
CA ASN A 2 -22.50 7.30 15.34
C ASN A 2 -22.01 8.72 15.01
N GLU A 3 -20.91 9.14 15.63
CA GLU A 3 -20.24 10.43 15.38
C GLU A 3 -19.33 10.39 14.14
N PHE A 4 -19.65 9.57 13.15
CA PHE A 4 -18.86 9.50 11.94
C PHE A 4 -19.15 10.74 11.09
N LYS A 5 -18.07 11.42 10.66
CA LYS A 5 -18.13 12.55 9.74
C LYS A 5 -17.40 12.18 8.46
N GLU A 6 -17.93 12.62 7.33
CA GLU A 6 -17.32 12.42 6.03
C GLU A 6 -16.20 13.43 5.80
N PHE A 7 -15.02 12.94 5.41
CA PHE A 7 -13.89 13.77 5.04
C PHE A 7 -13.39 13.38 3.65
N LYS A 8 -13.05 14.39 2.84
CA LYS A 8 -12.38 14.17 1.56
C LYS A 8 -10.88 14.17 1.79
N ARG A 9 -10.19 13.19 1.21
CA ARG A 9 -8.74 13.15 1.22
C ARG A 9 -8.21 14.29 0.34
N THR A 10 -7.46 15.22 0.92
CA THR A 10 -6.90 16.38 0.20
C THR A 10 -5.63 16.05 -0.56
N GLN A 11 -4.90 15.02 -0.12
CA GLN A 11 -3.63 14.60 -0.69
C GLN A 11 -3.74 13.20 -1.30
N ILE A 12 -3.45 13.11 -2.60
CA ILE A 12 -3.47 11.84 -3.34
C ILE A 12 -2.18 11.08 -3.02
N SER A 13 -2.28 9.81 -2.62
CA SER A 13 -1.10 8.95 -2.47
C SER A 13 -0.54 8.53 -3.82
N GLU A 14 0.79 8.40 -3.86
CA GLU A 14 1.45 7.70 -4.95
C GLU A 14 1.26 6.19 -4.75
N MET A 15 1.02 5.45 -5.83
CA MET A 15 0.78 4.00 -5.76
C MET A 15 1.52 3.25 -6.85
N ARG A 16 2.00 2.06 -6.52
CA ARG A 16 2.55 1.10 -7.46
C ARG A 16 1.98 -0.29 -7.22
N LYS A 17 2.04 -1.16 -8.23
CA LYS A 17 1.69 -2.57 -8.06
C LYS A 17 2.72 -3.27 -7.16
N VAL A 18 2.24 -4.24 -6.39
CA VAL A 18 3.09 -5.25 -5.77
C VAL A 18 3.75 -6.09 -6.88
N SER A 19 5.05 -6.34 -6.73
CA SER A 19 5.86 -7.15 -7.63
C SER A 19 6.22 -8.49 -7.00
N ASP A 20 6.68 -9.45 -7.81
CA ASP A 20 7.19 -10.73 -7.31
C ASP A 20 8.36 -10.55 -6.34
N LYS A 21 9.17 -9.49 -6.53
CA LYS A 21 10.26 -9.14 -5.61
C LYS A 21 9.73 -8.83 -4.22
N ASP A 22 8.66 -8.03 -4.12
CA ASP A 22 8.05 -7.66 -2.85
C ASP A 22 7.51 -8.91 -2.12
N ILE A 23 6.86 -9.81 -2.86
CA ILE A 23 6.31 -11.07 -2.34
C ILE A 23 7.43 -11.97 -1.81
N ASN A 24 8.53 -12.10 -2.55
CA ASN A 24 9.67 -12.91 -2.12
C ASN A 24 10.37 -12.33 -0.89
N ILE A 25 10.52 -11.00 -0.82
CA ILE A 25 11.06 -10.34 0.38
C ILE A 25 10.15 -10.62 1.58
N PHE A 26 8.83 -10.48 1.43
CA PHE A 26 7.88 -10.76 2.51
C PHE A 26 7.93 -12.22 2.97
N LYS A 27 7.99 -13.18 2.05
CA LYS A 27 8.10 -14.62 2.40
C LYS A 27 9.38 -14.93 3.17
N ASN A 28 10.48 -14.27 2.84
CA ASN A 28 11.78 -14.53 3.47
C ASN A 28 11.93 -13.83 4.82
N HIS A 29 11.37 -12.63 4.99
CA HIS A 29 11.62 -11.77 6.16
C HIS A 29 10.37 -11.52 7.04
N GLY A 30 9.17 -11.79 6.54
CA GLY A 30 7.89 -11.46 7.20
C GLY A 30 7.45 -10.00 7.06
N PHE A 31 8.23 -9.17 6.36
CA PHE A 31 7.93 -7.76 6.05
C PHE A 31 8.56 -7.36 4.72
N ILE A 32 8.05 -6.28 4.10
CA ILE A 32 8.64 -5.71 2.87
C ILE A 32 9.45 -4.46 3.26
N HIS A 33 10.69 -4.38 2.77
CA HIS A 33 11.55 -3.19 2.85
C HIS A 33 11.95 -2.75 1.43
N ILE A 34 12.00 -1.44 1.18
CA ILE A 34 12.14 -0.88 -0.19
C ILE A 34 13.58 -0.40 -0.49
N SER A 35 14.41 -0.24 0.54
CA SER A 35 15.84 0.09 0.43
C SER A 35 16.70 -0.91 1.19
N GLU A 36 18.03 -0.76 1.14
CA GLU A 36 18.98 -1.68 1.77
C GLU A 36 18.64 -1.92 3.25
N TYR A 37 18.35 -3.17 3.60
CA TYR A 37 18.16 -3.58 4.99
C TYR A 37 19.48 -3.40 5.78
N PRO A 38 19.46 -2.86 7.02
CA PRO A 38 18.30 -2.48 7.82
C PRO A 38 17.82 -1.02 7.63
N PHE A 39 18.46 -0.26 6.73
CA PHE A 39 18.21 1.17 6.51
C PHE A 39 17.11 1.41 5.48
N GLY A 40 15.91 0.88 5.75
CA GLY A 40 14.78 1.06 4.87
C GLY A 40 13.42 1.14 5.53
N ASN A 41 12.52 1.83 4.84
CA ASN A 41 11.15 2.01 5.28
C ASN A 41 10.38 0.71 5.04
N ASN A 42 9.72 0.24 6.09
CA ASN A 42 8.88 -0.94 6.03
C ASN A 42 7.51 -0.58 5.47
N ILE A 43 6.95 -1.48 4.68
CA ILE A 43 5.57 -1.37 4.23
C ILE A 43 4.66 -1.93 5.33
N SER A 44 3.71 -1.12 5.77
CA SER A 44 2.68 -1.52 6.72
C SER A 44 1.69 -2.46 6.04
N ILE A 45 1.50 -3.65 6.63
CA ILE A 45 0.54 -4.66 6.16
C ILE A 45 -0.33 -5.05 7.36
N SER A 46 -1.64 -4.88 7.22
CA SER A 46 -2.58 -5.24 8.29
C SER A 46 -2.63 -6.76 8.48
N ASP A 47 -3.00 -7.22 9.67
CA ASP A 47 -3.14 -8.66 9.90
C ASP A 47 -4.29 -9.26 9.09
N ALA A 48 -5.35 -8.48 8.81
CA ALA A 48 -6.43 -8.89 7.93
C ALA A 48 -5.92 -9.16 6.50
N ASP A 49 -5.05 -8.29 5.97
CA ASP A 49 -4.45 -8.48 4.65
C ASP A 49 -3.55 -9.73 4.64
N LYS A 50 -2.70 -9.91 5.67
CA LYS A 50 -1.86 -11.11 5.80
C LYS A 50 -2.71 -12.39 5.81
N ASN A 51 -3.79 -12.39 6.59
CA ASN A 51 -4.72 -13.52 6.68
C ASN A 51 -5.43 -13.81 5.34
N ASN A 52 -5.62 -12.79 4.50
CA ASN A 52 -6.15 -12.91 3.14
C ASN A 52 -5.09 -13.23 2.07
N GLY A 53 -3.87 -13.60 2.49
CA GLY A 53 -2.78 -14.03 1.63
C GLY A 53 -2.01 -12.90 0.96
N SER A 54 -2.15 -11.67 1.44
CA SER A 54 -1.33 -10.55 0.98
C SER A 54 0.03 -10.51 1.69
N PRO A 55 1.08 -9.92 1.07
CA PRO A 55 1.09 -9.28 -0.24
C PRO A 55 1.00 -10.30 -1.39
N LYS A 56 0.21 -9.98 -2.41
CA LYS A 56 0.06 -10.79 -3.63
C LYS A 56 -0.04 -9.91 -4.88
N ILE A 57 0.12 -10.53 -6.05
CA ILE A 57 -0.07 -9.84 -7.33
C ILE A 57 -1.51 -9.33 -7.42
N GLY A 58 -1.65 -8.07 -7.85
CA GLY A 58 -2.93 -7.35 -7.86
C GLY A 58 -3.01 -6.32 -6.73
N ASP A 59 -2.38 -6.59 -5.58
CA ASP A 59 -2.28 -5.60 -4.51
C ASP A 59 -1.43 -4.40 -4.94
N MET A 60 -1.66 -3.29 -4.25
CA MET A 60 -0.95 -2.04 -4.46
C MET A 60 -0.14 -1.69 -3.21
N ILE A 61 0.97 -0.99 -3.42
CA ILE A 61 1.75 -0.34 -2.38
C ILE A 61 1.53 1.15 -2.55
N ALA A 62 0.98 1.79 -1.52
CA ALA A 62 0.78 3.21 -1.45
C ALA A 62 1.87 3.86 -0.59
N ARG A 63 2.21 5.10 -0.96
CA ARG A 63 3.15 5.95 -0.24
C ARG A 63 2.56 7.33 -0.03
N ASN A 64 2.83 7.92 1.13
CA ASN A 64 2.51 9.32 1.38
C ASN A 64 3.48 10.24 0.61
N PRO A 65 2.98 11.14 -0.26
CA PRO A 65 3.85 12.02 -1.05
C PRO A 65 4.68 13.01 -0.23
N LYS A 66 4.28 13.28 1.01
CA LYS A 66 5.00 14.19 1.92
C LYS A 66 5.97 13.47 2.85
N ASP A 67 5.74 12.19 3.06
CA ASP A 67 6.56 11.35 3.92
C ASP A 67 6.77 9.98 3.26
N TYR A 68 7.93 9.81 2.63
CA TYR A 68 8.26 8.58 1.93
C TYR A 68 8.55 7.39 2.86
N SER A 69 8.55 7.60 4.17
CA SER A 69 8.60 6.52 5.15
C SER A 69 7.24 5.91 5.44
N ASP A 70 6.16 6.66 5.25
CA ASP A 70 4.80 6.20 5.43
C ASP A 70 4.31 5.47 4.17
N GLN A 71 4.34 4.15 4.26
CA GLN A 71 4.00 3.24 3.18
C GLN A 71 3.11 2.11 3.69
N TRP A 72 2.09 1.76 2.91
CA TRP A 72 1.12 0.72 3.29
C TRP A 72 0.65 -0.08 2.09
N LEU A 73 0.30 -1.33 2.35
CA LEU A 73 -0.35 -2.19 1.38
C LEU A 73 -1.82 -1.79 1.23
N ILE A 74 -2.32 -1.83 0.01
CA ILE A 74 -3.74 -1.75 -0.32
C ILE A 74 -4.10 -3.04 -1.07
N ALA A 75 -5.06 -3.79 -0.53
CA ALA A 75 -5.59 -4.97 -1.19
C ALA A 75 -6.19 -4.63 -2.57
N GLU A 76 -6.00 -5.51 -3.55
CA GLU A 76 -6.48 -5.31 -4.93
C GLU A 76 -7.96 -4.86 -5.00
N GLN A 77 -8.83 -5.53 -4.24
CA GLN A 77 -10.26 -5.26 -4.26
C GLN A 77 -10.58 -3.86 -3.74
N TYR A 78 -9.99 -3.48 -2.60
CA TYR A 78 -10.14 -2.13 -2.05
C TYR A 78 -9.63 -1.08 -3.04
N PHE A 79 -8.51 -1.35 -3.72
CA PHE A 79 -8.00 -0.47 -4.75
C PHE A 79 -9.01 -0.27 -5.88
N LYS A 80 -9.55 -1.35 -6.45
CA LYS A 80 -10.52 -1.30 -7.55
C LYS A 80 -11.83 -0.59 -7.16
N ASP A 81 -12.28 -0.77 -5.92
CA ASP A 81 -13.55 -0.22 -5.46
C ASP A 81 -13.47 1.27 -5.09
N ASN A 82 -12.28 1.78 -4.76
CA ASN A 82 -12.12 3.11 -4.17
C ASN A 82 -11.21 4.07 -4.96
N PHE A 83 -10.49 3.58 -5.97
CA PHE A 83 -9.52 4.38 -6.71
C PHE A 83 -9.79 4.36 -8.21
N GLU A 84 -9.72 5.54 -8.79
CA GLU A 84 -9.75 5.75 -10.23
C GLU A 84 -8.39 6.27 -10.68
N ARG A 85 -7.98 5.91 -11.90
CA ARG A 85 -6.77 6.49 -12.47
C ARG A 85 -7.04 7.96 -12.70
N SER A 86 -6.28 8.84 -12.05
CA SER A 86 -6.29 10.25 -12.40
C SER A 86 -5.83 10.36 -13.86
N ASN A 87 -6.74 10.68 -14.77
CA ASN A 87 -6.39 11.07 -16.13
C ASN A 87 -5.48 12.30 -16.02
N GLN A 88 -4.17 12.11 -16.11
CA GLN A 88 -3.28 13.17 -16.58
C GLN A 88 -3.35 13.11 -18.10
N ALA A 89 -4.35 13.79 -18.65
CA ALA A 89 -4.29 14.28 -20.01
C ALA A 89 -3.52 15.61 -19.96
N GLU A 90 -2.23 15.55 -20.30
CA GLU A 90 -1.52 16.46 -21.21
C GLU A 90 -0.11 15.91 -21.46
#